data_AF-A0A8I1X1C2-F1
#
_entry.id   AF-A0A8I1X1C2-F1
#
_cell.length_a   1.000
_cell.length_b   1.000
_cell.length_c   1.000
_cell.angle_alpha   90.00
_cell.angle_beta   90.00
_cell.angle_gamma   90.00
#
_symmetry.space_group_name_H-M   'P 1'
#
loop_
_entity.id
_entity.type
_entity.pdbx_description
1 polymer ?
#
loop_
_entity_poly.entity_id
_entity_poly.type
_entity_poly.pdbx_seq_one_letter_code
_entity_poly.pdbx_strand_id
1 'polypeptide(L)'
;MSRKITTLISFKIESSFEGWLKIFDSKEADLRHSEFDIKPLFRGFSKDDPKKVICINQAPQRNIQKFLQANCEWIKSHKVDFSSMKESSWI
;
A
#
# COMPACT_ATOMS: atom_id res chain seq x y z
N MET A 1 16.85 -17.68 -4.79
CA MET A 1 16.35 -16.29 -4.76
C MET A 1 14.93 -16.30 -4.23
N SER A 2 14.55 -15.31 -3.42
CA SER A 2 13.14 -15.15 -3.01
C SER A 2 12.28 -14.81 -4.23
N ARG A 3 11.12 -15.46 -4.38
CA ARG A 3 10.20 -15.18 -5.48
C ARG A 3 9.60 -13.79 -5.26
N LYS A 4 9.79 -12.89 -6.22
CA LYS A 4 9.10 -11.59 -6.24
C LYS A 4 7.66 -11.79 -6.69
N ILE A 5 6.73 -11.20 -5.96
CA ILE A 5 5.30 -11.22 -6.21
C ILE A 5 4.87 -9.78 -6.48
N THR A 6 4.05 -9.60 -7.52
CA THR A 6 3.37 -8.34 -7.79
C THR A 6 2.02 -8.38 -7.09
N THR A 7 1.79 -7.49 -6.14
CA THR A 7 0.56 -7.42 -5.35
C THR A 7 -0.18 -6.14 -5.67
N LEU A 8 -1.45 -6.28 -6.07
CA LEU A 8 -2.42 -5.19 -6.13
C LEU A 8 -3.18 -5.15 -4.81
N ILE A 9 -3.18 -3.99 -4.15
CA ILE A 9 -3.95 -3.72 -2.94
C ILE A 9 -4.92 -2.60 -3.26
N SER A 10 -6.22 -2.82 -3.04
CA SER A 10 -7.22 -1.75 -3.12
C SER A 10 -7.84 -1.51 -1.75
N PHE A 11 -8.05 -0.25 -1.38
CA PHE A 11 -8.65 0.16 -0.11
C PHE A 11 -9.33 1.52 -0.27
N LYS A 12 -10.17 1.89 0.69
CA LYS A 12 -10.73 3.23 0.82
C LYS A 12 -9.90 4.08 1.78
N ILE A 13 -9.84 5.37 1.49
CA ILE A 13 -9.26 6.38 2.39
C ILE A 13 -10.35 7.31 2.92
N GLU A 14 -10.20 7.82 4.13
CA GLU A 14 -11.10 8.84 4.69
C GLU A 14 -10.66 10.27 4.29
N SER A 15 -9.40 10.45 3.89
CA SER A 15 -8.82 11.72 3.45
C SER A 15 -8.99 11.96 1.94
N SER A 16 -8.34 12.99 1.37
CA SER A 16 -8.22 13.15 -0.09
C SER A 16 -7.07 12.31 -0.64
N PHE A 17 -7.14 11.92 -1.91
CA PHE A 17 -6.05 11.19 -2.55
C PHE A 17 -4.73 11.97 -2.49
N GLU A 18 -4.74 13.28 -2.73
CA GLU A 18 -3.54 14.14 -2.64
C GLU A 18 -2.95 14.17 -1.23
N GLY A 19 -3.80 14.22 -0.19
CA GLY A 19 -3.35 14.19 1.20
C GLY A 19 -2.68 12.86 1.53
N TRP A 20 -3.31 11.76 1.13
CA TRP A 20 -2.76 10.41 1.28
C TRP A 20 -1.46 10.21 0.47
N LEU A 21 -1.41 10.73 -0.76
CA LEU A 21 -0.26 10.60 -1.66
C LEU A 21 1.01 11.25 -1.08
N LYS A 22 0.88 12.40 -0.42
CA LYS A 22 2.00 13.07 0.27
C LYS A 22 2.64 12.19 1.35
N ILE A 23 1.83 11.39 2.04
CA ILE A 23 2.31 10.44 3.05
C ILE A 23 2.96 9.25 2.35
N PHE A 24 2.29 8.67 1.36
CA PHE A 24 2.79 7.49 0.64
C PHE A 24 4.14 7.77 -0.05
N ASP A 25 4.33 8.98 -0.57
CA ASP A 25 5.57 9.44 -1.22
C ASP A 25 6.55 10.11 -0.26
N SER A 26 6.29 10.04 1.05
CA SER A 26 7.20 10.60 2.04
C SER A 26 8.44 9.71 2.21
N LYS A 27 9.54 10.33 2.65
CA LYS A 27 10.76 9.60 3.03
C LYS A 27 10.50 8.54 4.11
N GLU A 28 9.55 8.81 5.00
CA GLU A 28 9.18 7.90 6.08
C GLU A 28 8.51 6.62 5.55
N ALA A 29 7.66 6.75 4.53
CA ALA A 29 7.04 5.63 3.84
C ALA A 29 8.08 4.86 3.00
N ASP A 30 8.97 5.56 2.30
CA ASP A 30 10.05 4.94 1.53
C ASP A 30 10.98 4.08 2.41
N LEU A 31 11.34 4.57 3.60
CA LEU A 31 12.14 3.82 4.56
C LEU A 31 11.41 2.55 5.01
N ARG A 32 10.13 2.65 5.39
CA ARG A 32 9.35 1.46 5.78
C ARG A 32 9.15 0.47 4.64
N HIS A 33 8.96 0.93 3.40
CA HIS A 33 8.89 0.02 2.26
C HIS A 33 10.23 -0.70 2.04
N SER A 34 11.34 0.03 2.16
CA SER A 34 12.70 -0.49 1.98
C SER A 34 13.07 -1.56 3.01
N GLU A 35 12.64 -1.41 4.27
CA GLU A 35 12.84 -2.42 5.34
C GLU A 35 12.29 -3.81 4.99
N PHE A 36 11.28 -3.85 4.11
CA PHE A 36 10.62 -5.10 3.69
C PHE A 36 10.90 -5.44 2.21
N ASP A 37 11.85 -4.77 1.54
CA ASP A 37 12.11 -4.93 0.10
C ASP A 37 10.82 -4.77 -0.75
N ILE A 38 9.98 -3.82 -0.35
CA ILE A 38 8.75 -3.45 -1.07
C ILE A 38 9.10 -2.34 -2.05
N LYS A 39 8.79 -2.58 -3.32
CA LYS A 39 8.91 -1.60 -4.39
C LYS A 39 7.52 -1.22 -4.89
N PRO A 40 7.00 -0.03 -4.55
CA PRO A 40 5.82 0.50 -5.21
C PRO A 40 6.07 0.65 -6.72
N LEU A 41 5.12 0.17 -7.53
CA LEU A 41 5.13 0.25 -8.99
C LEU A 41 4.08 1.23 -9.51
N PHE A 42 2.93 1.30 -8.83
CA PHE A 42 1.83 2.18 -9.20
C PHE A 42 1.00 2.54 -7.98
N ARG A 43 0.39 3.74 -8.01
CA ARG A 43 -0.63 4.19 -7.07
C ARG A 43 -1.60 5.11 -7.78
N GLY A 44 -2.89 5.00 -7.48
CA GLY A 44 -3.92 5.82 -8.09
C GLY A 44 -5.26 5.66 -7.41
N PHE A 45 -6.25 6.45 -7.80
CA PHE A 45 -7.62 6.35 -7.32
C PHE A 45 -8.58 5.97 -8.43
N SER A 46 -9.76 5.47 -8.06
CA SER A 46 -10.83 5.09 -8.97
C SER A 46 -11.47 6.34 -9.59
N LYS A 47 -11.65 6.35 -10.91
CA LYS A 47 -12.41 7.40 -11.60
C LYS A 47 -13.84 7.57 -11.06
N ASP A 48 -14.43 6.47 -10.58
CA ASP A 48 -15.82 6.42 -10.10
C ASP A 48 -15.92 6.70 -8.59
N ASP A 49 -14.81 6.61 -7.84
CA ASP A 49 -14.76 6.87 -6.39
C ASP A 49 -13.36 7.37 -6.01
N PRO A 50 -13.15 8.70 -5.87
CA PRO A 50 -11.85 9.27 -5.49
C PRO A 50 -11.33 8.84 -4.12
N LYS A 51 -12.17 8.23 -3.28
CA LYS A 51 -11.78 7.65 -1.99
C LYS A 51 -11.27 6.22 -2.14
N LYS A 52 -11.52 5.55 -3.27
CA LYS A 52 -11.03 4.19 -3.54
C LYS A 52 -9.66 4.27 -4.20
N VAL A 53 -8.64 3.82 -3.50
CA VAL A 53 -7.24 3.83 -3.91
C VAL A 53 -6.79 2.42 -4.30
N ILE A 54 -5.86 2.34 -5.25
CA ILE A 54 -5.10 1.13 -5.55
C ILE A 54 -3.60 1.42 -5.43
N CYS A 55 -2.86 0.43 -4.95
CA CYS A 55 -1.40 0.38 -5.00
C CYS A 55 -0.97 -0.94 -5.62
N ILE A 56 -0.02 -0.89 -6.55
CA ILE A 56 0.64 -2.08 -7.09
C ILE A 56 2.07 -2.06 -6.57
N ASN A 57 2.47 -3.13 -5.90
CA ASN A 57 3.79 -3.26 -5.28
C ASN A 57 4.45 -4.55 -5.76
N GLN A 58 5.77 -4.55 -5.85
CA GLN A 58 6.56 -5.77 -6.03
C GLN A 58 7.41 -6.01 -4.79
N ALA A 59 7.34 -7.21 -4.23
CA ALA A 59 8.11 -7.58 -3.04
C ALA A 59 8.40 -9.07 -3.01
N PRO A 60 9.39 -9.53 -2.22
CA PRO A 60 9.51 -10.92 -1.80
C PRO A 60 8.17 -11.48 -1.29
N GLN A 61 7.90 -12.75 -1.60
CA GLN A 61 6.70 -13.43 -1.10
C GLN A 61 6.56 -13.25 0.42
N ARG A 62 5.35 -12.92 0.88
CA ARG A 62 4.97 -12.62 2.28
C ARG A 62 5.43 -11.27 2.85
N ASN A 63 6.30 -10.50 2.17
CA ASN A 63 6.80 -9.25 2.76
C ASN A 63 5.76 -8.14 2.81
N ILE A 64 4.80 -8.09 1.87
CA ILE A 64 3.65 -7.19 1.96
C ILE A 64 2.83 -7.47 3.22
N GLN A 65 2.51 -8.74 3.51
CA GLN A 65 1.74 -9.10 4.70
C GLN A 65 2.50 -8.78 5.99
N LYS A 66 3.81 -9.03 6.02
CA LYS A 66 4.67 -8.64 7.17
C LYS A 66 4.68 -7.13 7.38
N PHE A 67 4.79 -6.35 6.31
CA PHE A 67 4.74 -4.89 6.37
C PHE A 67 3.41 -4.39 6.94
N LEU A 68 2.28 -4.91 6.44
CA LEU A 68 0.95 -4.56 6.91
C LEU A 68 0.76 -4.91 8.39
N GLN A 69 1.29 -6.07 8.83
CA GLN A 69 1.24 -6.49 10.23
C GLN A 69 2.10 -5.60 11.13
N ALA A 70 3.33 -5.28 10.71
CA ALA A 70 4.27 -4.49 11.50
C ALA A 70 3.89 -3.00 11.59
N ASN A 71 3.19 -2.48 10.57
CA ASN A 71 2.88 -1.06 10.44
C ASN A 71 1.37 -0.76 10.51
N CYS A 72 0.55 -1.68 11.01
CA CYS A 72 -0.92 -1.55 10.95
C CYS A 72 -1.42 -0.24 11.58
N GLU A 73 -0.93 0.13 12.76
CA GLU A 73 -1.33 1.35 13.45
C GLU A 73 -0.86 2.62 12.73
N TRP A 74 0.34 2.59 12.14
CA TRP A 74 0.83 3.69 11.31
C TRP A 74 -0.02 3.83 10.04
N ILE A 75 -0.38 2.75 9.37
CA ILE A 75 -1.22 2.83 8.17
C ILE A 75 -2.63 3.33 8.53
N LYS A 76 -3.20 2.91 9.67
CA LYS A 76 -4.51 3.40 10.16
C LYS A 76 -4.48 4.90 10.46
N SER A 77 -3.41 5.41 11.05
CA SER A 77 -3.31 6.85 11.36
C SER A 77 -3.34 7.72 10.10
N HIS A 78 -2.96 7.16 8.95
CA HIS A 78 -3.04 7.78 7.63
C HIS A 78 -4.38 7.58 6.92
N LYS A 79 -5.45 7.32 7.68
CA LYS A 79 -6.84 7.34 7.20
C LYS A 79 -7.16 6.27 6.17
N VAL A 80 -6.47 5.13 6.24
CA VAL A 80 -6.80 3.94 5.44
C VAL A 80 -7.84 3.10 6.17
N ASP A 81 -8.95 2.79 5.50
CA ASP A 81 -9.96 1.85 6.01
C ASP A 81 -9.55 0.41 5.70
N PHE A 82 -8.98 -0.25 6.70
CA PHE A 82 -8.56 -1.65 6.61
C PHE A 82 -9.71 -2.63 6.32
N SER A 83 -10.95 -2.31 6.71
CA SER A 83 -12.10 -3.18 6.45
C SER A 83 -12.44 -3.29 4.97
N SER A 84 -12.05 -2.27 4.19
CA SER A 84 -12.23 -2.22 2.74
C SER A 84 -11.08 -2.85 1.94
N MET A 85 -10.01 -3.29 2.61
CA MET A 85 -8.78 -3.73 1.95
C MET A 85 -9.01 -5.04 1.20
N LYS A 86 -8.62 -5.07 -0.07
CA LYS A 86 -8.61 -6.26 -0.91
C LYS A 86 -7.24 -6.44 -1.54
N GLU A 87 -6.72 -7.66 -1.47
CA GLU A 87 -5.44 -8.04 -2.04
C GLU A 87 -5.63 -8.99 -3.23
N SER A 88 -4.80 -8.83 -4.26
CA SER A 88 -4.64 -9.78 -5.35
C SER A 88 -3.15 -9.92 -5.68
N SER A 89 -2.66 -11.16 -5.79
CA SER A 89 -1.23 -11.45 -5.97
C SER A 89 -0.97 -12.13 -7.32
N TRP A 90 0.11 -11.71 -7.99
CA TRP A 90 0.47 -12.11 -9.35
C TRP A 90 1.97 -12.45 -9.43
N ILE A 91 2.32 -13.37 -10.33
CA ILE A 91 3.69 -13.84 -10.59
C ILE A 91 4.14 -13.33 -11.95
#